data_AF-A0A7Z9IKL5-F1
#
_entry.id   AF-A0A7Z9IKL5-F1
#
_cell.length_a   1.000
_cell.length_b   1.000
_cell.length_c   1.000
_cell.angle_alpha   90.00
_cell.angle_beta   90.00
_cell.angle_gamma   90.00
#
_symmetry.space_group_name_H-M   'P 1'
#
loop_
_entity.id
_entity.type
_entity.pdbx_description
1 polymer ?
#
loop_
_entity_poly.entity_id
_entity_poly.type
_entity_poly.pdbx_seq_one_letter_code
_entity_poly.pdbx_strand_id
1 'polypeptide(L)'
;MIRKTIIALSLVCLTADMTNVLAQDMPTLGPDDYDQWESLGNGVLSPSGNWLAVLINRVSDEDELRIHRTDTDSSVVVSFGTRPVFSSDGAW
;
A
#
# COMPACT_ATOMS: atom_id res chain seq x y z
N MET A 1 -60.92 7.83 10.22
CA MET A 1 -59.87 8.27 11.19
C MET A 1 -58.49 7.69 10.88
N ILE A 2 -58.19 7.43 9.61
CA ILE A 2 -56.99 6.70 9.15
C ILE A 2 -55.75 7.61 9.05
N ARG A 3 -55.96 8.92 8.94
CA ARG A 3 -54.89 9.93 8.82
C ARG A 3 -54.14 10.23 10.13
N LYS A 4 -54.75 10.02 11.29
CA LYS A 4 -54.11 10.24 12.61
C LYS A 4 -53.22 9.06 13.02
N THR A 5 -53.53 7.86 12.55
CA THR A 5 -52.75 6.63 12.81
C THR A 5 -51.45 6.59 12.00
N ILE A 6 -51.46 7.18 10.79
CA ILE A 6 -50.27 7.21 9.92
C ILE A 6 -49.18 8.11 10.52
N ILE A 7 -49.54 9.26 11.10
CA ILE A 7 -48.57 10.20 11.70
C ILE A 7 -47.92 9.64 12.97
N ALA A 8 -48.67 8.89 13.79
CA ALA A 8 -48.12 8.23 14.98
C ALA A 8 -47.16 7.08 14.62
N LEU A 9 -47.36 6.42 13.47
CA LEU A 9 -46.49 5.35 12.98
C LEU A 9 -45.20 5.91 12.34
N SER A 10 -45.25 7.12 11.78
CA SER A 10 -44.07 7.78 11.18
C SER A 10 -43.05 8.29 12.20
N LEU A 11 -43.49 8.64 13.42
CA LEU A 11 -42.59 9.20 14.44
C LEU A 11 -41.81 8.09 15.21
N VAL A 12 -42.32 6.86 15.23
CA VAL A 12 -41.64 5.72 15.87
C VAL A 12 -40.49 5.19 15.01
N CYS A 13 -40.61 5.22 13.68
CA CYS A 13 -39.56 4.73 12.78
C CYS A 13 -38.29 5.59 12.76
N LEU A 14 -38.35 6.88 13.14
CA LEU A 14 -37.16 7.75 13.12
C LEU A 14 -36.19 7.53 14.30
N THR A 15 -36.54 6.69 15.27
CA THR A 15 -35.73 6.47 16.48
C THR A 15 -35.10 5.08 16.58
N ALA A 16 -35.38 4.19 15.62
CA ALA A 16 -34.93 2.80 15.67
C ALA A 16 -33.44 2.61 15.32
N ASP A 17 -32.79 3.59 14.68
CA ASP A 17 -31.43 3.41 14.16
C ASP A 17 -30.32 3.91 15.11
N MET A 18 -30.63 4.37 16.33
CA MET A 18 -29.62 4.94 17.24
C MET A 18 -28.93 3.95 18.20
N THR A 19 -29.12 2.64 18.06
CA THR A 19 -28.64 1.68 19.09
C THR A 19 -27.58 0.67 18.64
N ASN A 20 -27.00 0.80 17.43
CA ASN A 20 -25.81 0.04 17.06
C ASN A 20 -24.62 0.97 16.74
N VAL A 21 -24.25 1.82 17.71
CA VAL A 21 -22.82 2.15 17.89
C VAL A 21 -22.19 0.97 18.63
N LEU A 22 -22.25 -0.21 18.02
CA LEU A 22 -21.26 -1.23 18.34
C LEU A 22 -19.95 -0.61 17.88
N ALA A 23 -18.97 -0.52 18.77
CA ALA A 23 -17.60 -0.23 18.37
C ALA A 23 -17.34 -1.02 17.08
N GLN A 24 -17.03 -0.33 15.99
CA GLN A 24 -16.82 -0.98 14.71
C GLN A 24 -15.85 -2.13 14.96
N ASP A 25 -16.25 -3.36 14.62
CA ASP A 25 -15.36 -4.52 14.69
C ASP A 25 -14.20 -4.25 13.73
N MET A 26 -13.17 -3.55 14.24
CA MET A 26 -11.95 -3.30 13.50
C MET A 26 -11.14 -4.58 13.59
N PRO A 27 -10.82 -5.21 12.44
CA PRO A 27 -9.93 -6.36 12.47
C PRO A 27 -8.62 -5.95 13.16
N THR A 28 -8.15 -6.81 14.07
CA THR A 28 -6.81 -6.63 14.64
C THR A 28 -5.81 -6.84 13.52
N LEU A 29 -5.01 -5.81 13.23
CA LEU A 29 -3.98 -5.89 12.20
C LEU A 29 -2.91 -6.92 12.59
N GLY A 30 -2.58 -7.79 11.65
CA GLY A 30 -1.44 -8.69 11.72
C GLY A 30 -0.23 -8.12 10.96
N PRO A 31 0.94 -8.77 11.05
CA PRO A 31 2.13 -8.39 10.28
C PRO A 31 1.88 -8.31 8.76
N ASP A 32 1.14 -9.26 8.19
CA ASP A 32 0.86 -9.33 6.75
C ASP A 32 0.06 -8.11 6.24
N ASP A 33 -0.75 -7.48 7.09
CA ASP A 33 -1.46 -6.25 6.73
C ASP A 33 -0.49 -5.10 6.44
N TYR A 34 0.73 -5.17 6.98
CA TYR A 34 1.78 -4.18 6.78
C TYR A 34 2.61 -4.40 5.51
N ASP A 35 2.38 -5.48 4.77
CA ASP A 35 3.27 -5.86 3.68
C ASP A 35 3.08 -5.05 2.39
N GLN A 36 1.98 -4.30 2.33
CA GLN A 36 1.69 -3.35 1.25
C GLN A 36 2.62 -2.13 1.24
N TRP A 37 3.32 -1.85 2.34
CA TRP A 37 4.20 -0.69 2.45
C TRP A 37 5.64 -1.07 2.12
N GLU A 38 6.17 -0.41 1.10
CA GLU A 38 7.57 -0.53 0.69
C GLU A 38 8.45 0.46 1.47
N SER A 39 9.59 -0.01 1.97
CA SER A 39 10.67 0.83 2.49
C SER A 39 11.86 0.82 1.53
N LEU A 40 12.36 2.00 1.18
CA LEU A 40 13.51 2.14 0.29
C LEU A 40 14.81 2.00 1.09
N GLY A 41 15.62 1.02 0.71
CA GLY A 41 16.99 0.86 1.18
C GLY A 41 17.98 1.72 0.39
N ASN A 42 19.25 1.32 0.40
CA ASN A 42 20.29 2.04 -0.34
C ASN A 42 20.01 2.01 -1.86
N GLY A 43 20.21 3.16 -2.50
CA GLY A 43 20.13 3.32 -3.95
C GLY A 43 21.48 3.65 -4.56
N VAL A 44 21.74 3.10 -5.75
CA VAL A 44 22.94 3.36 -6.56
C VAL A 44 22.51 3.85 -7.93
N LEU A 45 23.08 4.97 -8.37
CA LEU A 45 22.87 5.50 -9.72
C LEU A 45 24.02 5.01 -10.63
N SER A 46 23.70 4.64 -11.87
CA SER A 46 24.73 4.30 -12.85
C SER A 46 25.59 5.51 -13.21
N PRO A 47 26.85 5.33 -13.68
CA PRO A 47 27.73 6.45 -14.03
C PRO A 47 27.13 7.41 -15.07
N SER A 48 26.33 6.88 -16.00
CA SER A 48 25.64 7.66 -17.04
C SER A 48 24.37 8.35 -16.53
N GLY A 49 23.89 8.02 -15.33
CA GLY A 49 22.65 8.54 -14.77
C GLY A 49 21.37 7.94 -15.37
N ASN A 50 21.49 7.00 -16.30
CA ASN A 50 20.34 6.43 -17.02
C ASN A 50 19.60 5.33 -16.24
N TRP A 51 20.23 4.79 -15.19
CA TRP A 51 19.71 3.68 -14.39
C TRP A 51 19.87 3.95 -12.90
N LEU A 52 18.84 3.64 -12.13
CA LEU A 52 18.82 3.69 -10.66
C LEU A 52 18.47 2.30 -10.13
N ALA A 53 19.34 1.70 -9.32
CA ALA A 53 19.05 0.46 -8.62
C ALA A 53 18.75 0.77 -7.15
N VAL A 54 17.59 0.34 -6.64
CA VAL A 54 17.15 0.58 -5.25
C VAL A 54 16.71 -0.73 -4.61
N LEU A 55 17.15 -0.96 -3.37
CA LEU A 55 16.61 -2.05 -2.56
C LEU A 55 15.21 -1.69 -2.05
N ILE A 56 14.25 -2.58 -2.23
CA ILE A 56 12.90 -2.47 -1.71
C ILE A 56 12.73 -3.51 -0.61
N ASN A 57 12.37 -3.06 0.58
CA ASN A 57 12.14 -3.93 1.73
C ASN A 57 10.66 -3.93 2.10
N ARG A 58 10.17 -5.09 2.57
CA ARG A 58 8.79 -5.29 3.05
C ARG A 58 8.80 -5.98 4.41
N VAL A 59 7.63 -6.14 5.04
CA VAL A 59 7.52 -6.74 6.37
C VAL A 59 7.69 -8.26 6.32
N SER A 60 7.33 -8.89 5.20
CA SER A 60 7.47 -10.32 4.93
C SER A 60 8.91 -10.78 4.70
N ASP A 61 9.88 -9.86 4.67
CA ASP A 61 11.26 -10.09 4.23
C ASP A 61 11.35 -10.60 2.76
N GLU A 62 10.29 -10.45 1.96
CA GLU A 62 10.30 -10.67 0.51
C GLU A 62 10.92 -9.46 -0.23
N ASP A 63 12.18 -9.19 0.10
CA ASP A 63 12.93 -8.05 -0.42
C ASP A 63 13.31 -8.24 -1.90
N GLU A 64 13.41 -7.13 -2.61
CA GLU A 64 13.80 -7.11 -4.02
C GLU A 64 14.77 -5.97 -4.34
N LEU A 65 15.59 -6.19 -5.36
CA LEU A 65 16.31 -5.10 -6.02
C LEU A 65 15.49 -4.65 -7.23
N ARG A 66 15.11 -3.37 -7.25
CA ARG A 66 14.39 -2.77 -8.37
C ARG A 66 15.32 -1.83 -9.14
N ILE A 67 15.47 -2.08 -10.44
CA ILE A 67 16.33 -1.30 -11.35
C ILE A 67 15.43 -0.50 -12.28
N HIS A 68 15.47 0.82 -12.17
CA HIS A 68 14.64 1.75 -12.93
C HIS A 68 15.46 2.47 -14.01
N ARG A 69 14.85 2.69 -15.17
CA ARG A 69 15.29 3.77 -16.06
C ARG A 69 14.90 5.11 -15.43
N THR A 70 15.74 6.13 -15.61
CA THR A 70 15.52 7.47 -15.02
C THR A 70 14.73 8.41 -15.92
N ASP A 71 14.60 8.07 -17.20
CA ASP A 71 13.93 8.86 -18.24
C ASP A 71 12.60 8.23 -18.72
N THR A 72 12.25 7.05 -18.22
CA THR A 72 11.02 6.30 -18.55
C THR A 72 10.57 5.48 -17.35
N ASP A 73 9.31 5.03 -17.34
CA ASP A 73 8.78 4.18 -16.26
C ASP A 73 9.19 2.70 -16.36
N SER A 74 10.21 2.38 -17.18
CA SER A 74 10.70 1.01 -17.34
C SER A 74 11.49 0.58 -16.10
N SER A 75 11.20 -0.63 -15.62
CA SER A 75 11.95 -1.24 -14.51
C SER A 75 12.14 -2.74 -14.68
N VAL A 76 13.15 -3.25 -14.00
CA VAL A 76 13.46 -4.67 -13.84
C VAL A 76 13.46 -4.99 -12.35
N VAL A 77 12.81 -6.09 -11.98
CA VAL A 77 12.77 -6.59 -10.60
C VAL A 77 13.66 -7.81 -10.50
N VAL A 78 14.52 -7.83 -9.49
CA VAL A 78 15.37 -8.96 -9.13
C VAL A 78 15.00 -9.40 -7.72
N SER A 79 14.24 -10.49 -7.60
CA SER A 79 13.84 -11.06 -6.31
C SER A 79 15.06 -11.39 -5.46
N PHE A 80 15.05 -10.99 -4.20
CA PHE A 80 16.14 -11.18 -3.23
C PHE A 80 17.49 -10.61 -3.68
N GLY A 81 17.50 -9.69 -4.66
CA GLY A 81 18.70 -9.01 -5.12
C GLY A 81 19.21 -8.02 -4.07
N THR A 82 20.53 -7.94 -3.88
CA THR A 82 21.14 -6.98 -2.94
C THR A 82 22.45 -6.44 -3.49
N ARG A 83 22.89 -5.30 -2.92
CA ARG A 83 24.23 -4.71 -3.16
C ARG A 83 24.53 -4.48 -4.65
N PRO A 84 23.70 -3.70 -5.36
CA PRO A 84 23.90 -3.42 -6.79
C PRO A 84 25.22 -2.69 -7.02
N VAL A 85 25.85 -2.99 -8.17
CA VAL A 85 27.01 -2.26 -8.68
C VAL A 85 26.85 -2.15 -10.19
N PHE A 86 27.04 -0.95 -10.73
CA PHE A 86 27.09 -0.74 -12.17
C PHE A 86 28.53 -0.80 -12.69
N SER A 87 28.70 -1.31 -13.90
CA SER A 87 29.96 -1.23 -14.64
C SER A 87 30.36 0.23 -14.89
N SER A 88 31.66 0.46 -15.10
CA SER A 88 32.18 1.81 -15.32
C SER A 88 31.66 2.49 -16.58
N ASP A 89 31.30 1.70 -17.61
CA ASP A 89 30.67 2.18 -18.83
C ASP A 89 29.13 2.31 -18.72
N GLY A 90 28.56 1.91 -17.58
CA GLY A 90 27.12 1.99 -17.29
C GLY A 90 26.24 1.11 -18.18
N ALA A 91 26.84 0.11 -18.85
CA ALA A 91 26.14 -0.84 -19.70
C ALA A 91 25.57 -2.05 -18.94
N TRP A 92 26.06 -2.30 -17.71
CA TRP A 92 25.69 -3.42 -16.86
C TRP A 92 25.50 -2.98 -15.41
#